data_AF-A0A699V4Y2-F1
#
_entry.id   AF-A0A699V4Y2-F1
#
_cell.length_a   1.000
_cell.length_b   1.000
_cell.length_c   1.000
_cell.angle_alpha   90.00
_cell.angle_beta   90.00
_cell.angle_gamma   90.00
#
_symmetry.space_group_name_H-M   'P 1'
#
loop_
_entity.id
_entity.type
_entity.pdbx_description
1 polymer ?
#
loop_
_entity_poly.entity_id
_entity_poly.type
_entity_poly.pdbx_seq_one_letter_code
_entity_poly.pdbx_strand_id
1 'polypeptide(L)' 'AQEYLSKGCDVFLANVTTKEAKDKSEGRRLEDVPIVRDFPKVFPEDLPGIPPALPVEFQIDLVPGDVHVAQTPY' A
#
# COMPACT_ATOMS: atom_id res chain seq x y z
N ALA A 1 -16.56 4.16 -3.33
CA ALA A 1 -16.62 3.54 -1.99
C ALA A 1 -17.99 2.92 -1.71
N GLN A 2 -19.08 3.68 -1.76
CA GLN A 2 -20.44 3.21 -1.45
C GLN A 2 -20.91 2.03 -2.33
N GLU A 3 -20.54 2.02 -3.62
CA GLU A 3 -20.87 0.93 -4.55
C GLU A 3 -20.21 -0.42 -4.17
N TYR A 4 -18.97 -0.39 -3.65
CA TYR A 4 -18.25 -1.61 -3.28
C TYR A 4 -18.77 -2.22 -1.97
N LEU A 5 -19.18 -1.36 -1.03
CA LEU A 5 -19.88 -1.79 0.20
C LEU A 5 -21.24 -2.42 -0.13
N SER A 6 -21.96 -1.90 -1.14
CA SER A 6 -23.23 -2.50 -1.58
C SER A 6 -23.08 -3.86 -2.29
N LYS A 7 -21.87 -4.19 -2.77
CA LYS A 7 -21.57 -5.47 -3.45
C LYS A 7 -21.11 -6.57 -2.48
N GLY A 8 -21.02 -6.28 -1.18
CA GLY A 8 -20.59 -7.25 -0.16
C GLY A 8 -19.09 -7.58 -0.22
N CYS A 9 -18.28 -6.72 -0.85
CA CYS A 9 -16.83 -6.89 -0.87
C CYS A 9 -16.22 -6.44 0.46
N ASP A 10 -15.28 -7.24 0.99
CA ASP A 10 -14.50 -6.85 2.16
C ASP A 10 -13.57 -5.68 1.79
N VAL A 11 -13.70 -4.57 2.51
CA VAL A 11 -12.90 -3.36 2.31
C VAL A 11 -12.01 -3.14 3.52
N PHE A 12 -10.70 -3.19 3.32
CA PHE A 12 -9.71 -2.84 4.33
C PHE A 12 -9.23 -1.41 4.10
N LEU A 13 -9.29 -0.58 5.15
CA LEU A 13 -8.81 0.80 5.10
C LEU A 13 -7.50 0.90 5.89
N ALA A 14 -6.41 1.20 5.20
CA ALA A 14 -5.13 1.51 5.84
C ALA A 14 -5.01 3.03 6.02
N ASN A 15 -4.74 3.48 7.24
CA ASN A 15 -4.42 4.87 7.54
C ASN A 15 -2.92 5.01 7.72
N VAL A 16 -2.26 5.79 6.85
CA VAL A 16 -0.82 6.08 6.97
C VAL A 16 -0.70 7.44 7.66
N THR A 17 -0.34 7.44 8.93
CA THR A 17 0.10 8.64 9.62
C THR A 17 1.59 8.82 9.40
N THR A 18 1.97 9.83 8.63
CA THR A 18 3.32 10.37 8.64
C THR A 18 3.58 10.88 10.05
N LYS A 19 4.22 10.06 10.89
CA LYS A 19 5.00 10.64 11.98
C LYS A 19 6.01 11.52 11.26
N GLU A 20 5.95 12.82 11.52
CA GLU A 20 7.12 13.67 11.45
C GLU A 20 8.13 13.05 12.41
N ALA A 21 8.84 12.01 11.93
CA ALA A 21 10.15 11.74 12.42
C ALA A 21 10.87 13.04 12.10
N LYS A 22 10.94 13.90 13.12
CA LYS A 22 11.92 14.96 13.23
C LYS A 22 13.26 14.23 13.24
N ASP A 23 13.63 13.71 12.07
CA ASP A 23 14.84 12.97 11.86
C ASP A 23 15.91 13.99 12.14
N LYS A 24 16.67 13.76 13.20
CA LYS A 24 17.80 14.60 13.58
C LYS A 24 18.95 14.44 12.57
N SER A 25 18.69 13.91 11.38
CA SER A 25 19.57 13.90 10.24
C SER A 25 19.07 14.95 9.23
N GLU A 26 19.52 16.19 9.40
CA GLU A 26 19.29 17.29 8.44
C GLU A 26 19.98 17.05 7.06
N GLY A 27 20.22 15.81 6.65
CA GLY A 27 21.11 15.51 5.53
C GLY A 27 20.68 14.43 4.55
N ARG A 28 19.62 13.65 4.82
CA ARG A 28 19.15 12.62 3.86
C ARG A 28 17.64 12.57 3.81
N ARG A 29 17.08 13.35 2.89
CA ARG A 29 15.68 13.24 2.50
C ARG A 29 15.51 11.99 1.63
N LEU A 30 14.29 11.44 1.56
CA LEU A 30 14.01 10.26 0.73
C LEU A 30 14.26 10.60 -0.76
N GLU A 31 14.03 11.86 -1.11
CA GLU A 31 14.32 12.48 -2.41
C GLU A 31 15.81 12.50 -2.79
N ASP A 32 16.72 12.33 -1.83
CA ASP A 32 18.17 12.21 -2.09
C ASP A 32 18.57 10.82 -2.58
N VAL A 33 17.66 9.84 -2.51
CA VAL A 33 17.90 8.50 -3.08
C VAL A 33 17.81 8.60 -4.60
N PRO A 34 18.85 8.22 -5.36
CA PRO A 34 18.88 8.38 -6.82
C PRO A 34 17.66 7.81 -7.54
N ILE A 35 17.20 6.63 -7.11
CA ILE A 35 16.03 5.97 -7.70
C ILE A 35 14.71 6.73 -7.48
N VAL A 36 14.60 7.48 -6.39
CA VAL A 36 13.40 8.28 -6.09
C VAL A 36 13.43 9.55 -6.92
N ARG A 37 14.62 10.16 -7.04
CA ARG A 37 14.86 11.37 -7.81
C ARG A 37 14.70 11.19 -9.31
N ASP A 38 15.09 10.02 -9.82
CA ASP A 38 14.95 9.68 -11.25
C ASP A 38 13.50 9.26 -11.61
N PHE A 39 12.69 8.89 -10.61
CA PHE A 39 11.31 8.43 -10.79
C PHE A 39 10.31 9.14 -9.84
N PRO A 40 10.21 10.48 -9.88
CA PRO A 40 9.35 11.23 -8.96
C PRO A 40 7.85 10.93 -9.15
N LYS A 41 7.47 10.41 -10.32
CA LYS A 41 6.10 10.01 -10.65
C LYS A 41 5.72 8.62 -10.13
N VAL A 42 6.71 7.79 -9.79
CA VAL A 42 6.53 6.43 -9.24
C VAL A 42 6.52 6.45 -7.71
N PHE A 43 7.19 7.43 -7.11
CA PHE A 43 7.22 7.68 -5.67
C PHE A 43 6.57 9.03 -5.35
N PRO A 44 5.26 9.20 -5.59
CA PRO A 44 4.57 10.41 -5.17
C PRO A 44 4.56 10.53 -3.65
N GLU A 45 4.63 11.76 -3.16
CA GLU A 45 4.62 12.09 -1.72
C GLU A 45 3.30 11.64 -1.06
N ASP A 46 2.21 11.68 -1.82
CA ASP A 46 0.92 11.09 -1.49
C ASP A 46 0.74 9.74 -2.19
N LEU A 47 0.35 8.70 -1.44
CA LEU A 47 0.03 7.40 -2.03
C LEU A 47 -1.18 7.54 -2.97
N PRO A 48 -1.11 7.01 -4.21
CA PRO A 48 -2.32 6.88 -5.01
C PRO A 48 -3.29 6.00 -4.22
N GLY A 49 -4.57 6.39 -4.18
CA GLY A 49 -5.60 5.66 -3.45
C GLY A 49 -5.76 4.20 -3.93
N ILE A 50 -6.85 3.56 -3.53
CA ILE A 50 -7.13 2.17 -3.95
C ILE A 50 -6.94 2.05 -5.47
N PRO A 51 -6.07 1.14 -5.95
CA PRO A 51 -5.85 0.99 -7.37
C PRO A 51 -7.19 0.68 -8.05
N PRO A 52 -7.46 1.27 -9.23
CA PRO A 52 -8.66 0.94 -9.98
C PRO A 52 -8.73 -0.58 -10.19
N ALA A 53 -9.94 -1.14 -10.21
CA ALA A 53 -10.16 -2.56 -10.43
C ALA A 53 -9.36 -2.99 -11.66
N LEU A 54 -8.37 -3.86 -11.44
CA LEU A 54 -7.50 -4.29 -12.51
C LEU A 54 -8.31 -5.18 -13.47
N PRO A 55 -8.08 -5.07 -14.79
CA PRO A 55 -8.69 -5.98 -15.76
C PRO A 55 -8.29 -7.45 -15.55
N VAL A 56 -7.20 -7.67 -14.80
CA VAL A 56 -6.70 -8.98 -14.39
C VAL A 56 -7.04 -9.22 -12.92
N GLU A 57 -7.73 -10.32 -12.68
CA GLU A 57 -7.84 -10.91 -11.35
C GLU A 57 -6.47 -11.47 -10.96
N PHE A 58 -5.85 -10.91 -9.92
CA PHE A 58 -4.69 -11.56 -9.33
C PHE A 58 -5.15 -12.80 -8.57
N GLN A 59 -4.84 -13.97 -9.11
CA GLN A 59 -4.97 -15.22 -8.39
C GLN A 59 -3.72 -15.43 -7.54
N ILE A 60 -3.91 -15.67 -6.24
CA ILE A 60 -2.81 -16.09 -5.36
C ILE A 60 -2.78 -17.61 -5.43
N ASP A 61 -1.90 -18.12 -6.26
CA ASP A 61 -1.66 -19.56 -6.34
C ASP A 61 -0.94 -20.01 -5.07
N LEU A 62 -1.61 -20.85 -4.28
CA LEU A 62 -1.00 -21.52 -3.14
C LEU A 62 -0.23 -22.75 -3.61
N VAL A 63 0.91 -23.02 -2.97
CA VAL A 63 1.57 -24.32 -3.17
C VAL A 63 0.61 -25.40 -2.64
N PRO A 64 0.42 -26.53 -3.34
CA PRO A 64 -0.45 -27.60 -2.86
C PRO A 64 -0.05 -28.05 -1.45
N GLY A 65 -0.92 -27.81 -0.47
CA GLY A 65 -0.67 -28.10 0.95
C GLY A 65 -0.55 -26.86 1.85
N ASP A 66 -0.44 -25.67 1.30
CA ASP A 66 -0.48 -24.42 2.07
C ASP A 66 -1.89 -24.15 2.60
N VAL A 67 -1.96 -23.74 3.87
CA VAL A 67 -3.21 -23.43 4.57
C VAL A 67 -3.23 -21.93 4.87
N HIS A 68 -4.38 -21.29 4.66
CA HIS A 68 -4.57 -19.90 5.05
C HIS A 68 -4.38 -19.74 6.55
N VAL A 69 -3.52 -18.80 6.96
CA VAL A 69 -3.34 -18.43 8.37
C VAL A 69 -4.19 -17.20 8.65
N ALA A 70 -5.10 -17.33 9.62
CA ALA A 70 -5.84 -16.20 10.19
C ALA A 70 -5.31 -15.93 11.61
N GLN A 71 -4.88 -14.69 11.87
CA GLN A 71 -4.48 -14.24 13.19
C GLN A 71 -5.47 -13.18 13.67
N THR A 72 -5.87 -13.26 14.95
CA THR A 72 -6.73 -12.23 15.56
C THR A 72 -5.97 -10.91 15.72
N PRO A 73 -6.67 -9.75 15.63
CA PRO A 73 -6.05 -8.45 15.88
C PRO A 73 -5.42 -8.34 17.27
N TYR A 74 -4.47 -7.42 17.43
CA TYR A 74 -3.85 -7.05 18.72
C TYR A 74 -4.78 -6.22 19.59
#